data_AF-A0AAN6UUW8-F1
#
_entry.id   AF-A0AAN6UUW8-F1
#
_cell.length_a   1.000
_cell.length_b   1.000
_cell.length_c   1.000
_cell.angle_alpha   90.00
_cell.angle_beta   90.00
_cell.angle_gamma   90.00
#
_symmetry.space_group_name_H-M   'P 1'
#
loop_
_entity.id
_entity.type
_entity.pdbx_description
1 polymer ?
#
loop_
_entity_poly.entity_id
_entity_poly.type
_entity_poly.pdbx_seq_one_letter_code
_entity_poly.pdbx_strand_id
1 'polypeptide(L)'
;MRNRQTGVLAALVFLVFCIYSVNKASVRGHRSRAQLNSDSSSSRDAFEKPSAVSRPEPDPGGSHPVLHLINHAEREFEAVRARQSRTLRDAVAEYRRRYGLPPPPHFDKWWALARRRNVQLVDEFDTIHELITPFWGLKPATTRARAREVLGYDNALLGVQIRGGNVTLMQANPTWMKGNGKYMHESLKAMMQGFVAFLPDMDLAFNINDEPRVAVPHDDLARLVQTARTVNMPAANAAAAPRNSFTEKPSGLNYDGRFDEVRQTRFNVFAHQPVWSHSRVSCPPDSPARILEDDEQFDDISRYALGELGFVYNWTAMSDICLSPSLAATFGFFQRPNAYDVVHDLVPIFSQSKISSYSDITYPSPWYYADKVPYDPSKDPAWSAKLDRLYWRGSTTGGFSRAGGWRHQHRQRVVQKINAPDLAKILTPTLPDPQQEEQQPPPPEEQPQQWTVRHVPRRDHAALTDVYFSHIGQCDPGDCDAQHEFFAVKAYAAQESALGFRHVLDLDGNAFSGRFYALLRSRSLVYKWAVFREWHYEWLRPWVHFVPMSLRGEEWLEAVR
;
A
#
# COMPACT_ATOMS: atom_id res chain seq x y z
N MET A 1 72.87 -6.07 3.78
CA MET A 1 72.45 -4.93 2.94
C MET A 1 71.63 -5.31 1.69
N ARG A 2 71.32 -6.60 1.44
CA ARG A 2 70.65 -7.05 0.20
C ARG A 2 69.10 -7.07 0.24
N ASN A 3 68.49 -7.01 1.43
CA ASN A 3 67.02 -7.04 1.59
C ASN A 3 66.34 -5.66 1.66
N ARG A 4 67.10 -4.56 1.80
CA ARG A 4 66.53 -3.20 1.76
C ARG A 4 66.39 -2.66 0.34
N GLN A 5 67.21 -3.12 -0.60
CA GLN A 5 67.16 -2.67 -2.00
C GLN A 5 66.02 -3.30 -2.79
N THR A 6 65.60 -4.53 -2.47
CA THR A 6 64.46 -5.20 -3.11
C THR A 6 63.12 -4.56 -2.74
N GLY A 7 62.95 -4.13 -1.49
CA GLY A 7 61.73 -3.43 -1.05
C GLY A 7 61.55 -2.05 -1.72
N VAL A 8 62.65 -1.31 -1.92
CA VAL A 8 62.62 0.00 -2.59
C VAL A 8 62.33 -0.14 -4.09
N LEU A 9 62.89 -1.17 -4.76
CA LEU A 9 62.57 -1.44 -6.16
C LEU A 9 61.10 -1.85 -6.35
N ALA A 10 60.56 -2.70 -5.46
CA ALA A 10 59.16 -3.12 -5.54
C ALA A 10 58.19 -1.95 -5.34
N ALA A 11 58.49 -1.05 -4.40
CA ALA A 11 57.71 0.16 -4.17
C ALA A 11 57.75 1.13 -5.36
N LEU A 12 58.92 1.31 -5.99
CA LEU A 12 59.07 2.14 -7.18
C LEU A 12 58.31 1.57 -8.39
N VAL A 13 58.36 0.25 -8.61
CA VAL A 13 57.61 -0.40 -9.70
C VAL A 13 56.10 -0.25 -9.49
N PHE A 14 55.62 -0.39 -8.25
CA PHE A 14 54.21 -0.19 -7.94
C PHE A 14 53.76 1.26 -8.17
N LEU A 15 54.59 2.24 -7.77
CA LEU A 15 54.29 3.66 -7.95
C LEU A 15 54.29 4.08 -9.43
N VAL A 16 55.21 3.54 -10.23
CA VAL A 16 55.25 3.75 -11.69
C VAL A 16 54.02 3.10 -12.36
N PHE A 17 53.58 1.93 -11.89
CA PHE A 17 52.37 1.29 -12.42
C PHE A 17 51.11 2.12 -12.11
N CYS A 18 50.97 2.66 -10.89
CA CYS A 18 49.86 3.53 -10.52
C CYS A 18 49.85 4.84 -11.34
N ILE A 19 51.00 5.48 -11.54
CA ILE A 19 51.08 6.71 -12.37
C ILE A 19 50.77 6.41 -13.84
N TYR A 20 51.18 5.25 -14.36
CA TYR A 20 50.86 4.83 -15.73
C TYR A 20 49.36 4.53 -15.91
N SER A 21 48.73 3.88 -14.93
CA SER A 21 47.28 3.59 -14.94
C SER A 21 46.42 4.86 -14.88
N VAL A 22 46.82 5.85 -14.07
CA VAL A 22 46.10 7.13 -13.96
C VAL A 22 46.26 7.97 -15.24
N ASN A 23 47.44 7.96 -15.88
CA ASN A 23 47.65 8.71 -17.13
C ASN A 23 47.01 8.06 -18.36
N LYS A 24 46.78 6.74 -18.38
CA LYS A 24 46.05 6.08 -19.48
C LYS A 24 44.53 6.23 -19.40
N ALA A 25 43.97 6.58 -18.24
CA ALA A 25 42.54 6.85 -18.09
C ALA A 25 42.12 8.23 -18.64
N SER A 26 43.08 9.13 -18.93
CA SER A 26 42.77 10.53 -19.31
C SER A 26 42.87 10.85 -20.81
N VAL A 27 43.14 9.90 -21.71
CA VAL A 27 43.23 10.19 -23.15
C VAL A 27 42.55 9.11 -24.00
N ARG A 28 41.24 9.27 -24.21
CA ARG A 28 40.55 8.75 -25.40
C ARG A 28 39.23 9.50 -25.66
N GLY A 29 39.34 10.81 -25.85
CA GLY A 29 38.32 11.59 -26.54
C GLY A 29 38.40 11.31 -28.05
N HIS A 30 37.65 10.33 -28.55
CA HIS A 30 37.40 10.20 -29.98
C HIS A 30 36.31 11.18 -30.38
N ARG A 31 36.70 12.28 -31.03
CA ARG A 31 35.81 13.13 -31.82
C ARG A 31 35.34 12.34 -33.04
N SER A 32 34.13 11.78 -32.98
CA SER A 32 33.36 11.44 -34.18
C SER A 32 32.49 12.63 -34.53
N ARG A 33 32.83 13.32 -35.62
CA ARG A 33 32.00 14.37 -36.22
C ARG A 33 31.04 13.68 -37.19
N ALA A 34 29.93 13.17 -36.66
CA ALA A 34 28.79 12.79 -37.47
C ALA A 34 27.89 14.02 -37.65
N GLN A 35 27.86 14.57 -38.86
CA GLN A 35 26.81 15.49 -39.29
C GLN A 35 25.48 14.72 -39.28
N LEU A 36 24.62 15.05 -38.32
CA LEU A 36 23.19 14.75 -38.39
C LEU A 36 22.49 16.07 -38.70
N ASN A 37 22.13 16.24 -39.97
CA ASN A 37 21.06 17.14 -40.36
C ASN A 37 19.76 16.58 -39.77
N SER A 38 19.16 17.32 -38.85
CA SER A 38 17.73 17.23 -38.59
C SER A 38 17.22 18.63 -38.26
N ASP A 39 16.53 19.22 -39.23
CA ASP A 39 15.55 20.26 -38.98
C ASP A 39 14.53 19.73 -37.97
N SER A 40 14.50 20.33 -36.78
CA SER A 40 13.30 20.38 -35.95
C SER A 40 13.39 21.59 -35.04
N SER A 41 12.55 22.57 -35.30
CA SER A 41 12.19 23.64 -34.38
C SER A 41 11.79 23.03 -33.03
N SER A 42 12.57 23.28 -31.98
CA SER A 42 12.09 23.14 -30.61
C SER A 42 12.42 24.42 -29.85
N SER A 43 11.35 24.99 -29.30
CA SER A 43 11.37 26.02 -28.28
C SER A 43 12.35 25.63 -27.17
N ARG A 44 13.22 26.58 -26.80
CA ARG A 44 13.96 26.51 -25.55
C ARG A 44 12.96 26.74 -24.42
N ASP A 45 12.32 25.67 -23.94
CA ASP A 45 11.69 25.70 -22.64
C ASP A 45 12.81 25.75 -21.60
N ALA A 46 12.91 26.89 -20.93
CA ALA A 46 13.72 27.03 -19.74
C ALA A 46 13.23 25.99 -18.74
N PHE A 47 14.14 25.19 -18.18
CA PHE A 47 13.87 24.36 -17.00
C PHE A 47 13.54 25.30 -15.84
N GLU A 48 12.26 25.63 -15.71
CA GLU A 48 11.71 26.26 -14.52
C GLU A 48 11.88 25.24 -13.38
N LYS A 49 12.60 25.63 -12.32
CA LYS A 49 12.68 24.80 -11.10
C LYS A 49 11.25 24.46 -10.69
N PRO A 50 10.88 23.18 -10.47
CA PRO A 50 9.59 22.85 -9.90
C PRO A 50 9.41 23.66 -8.62
N SER A 51 8.33 24.45 -8.57
CA SER A 51 7.92 25.11 -7.33
C SER A 51 7.85 24.04 -6.24
N ALA A 52 8.60 24.20 -5.15
CA ALA A 52 8.61 23.31 -3.98
C ALA A 52 7.25 23.25 -3.24
N VAL A 53 6.20 23.84 -3.81
CA VAL A 53 4.85 23.90 -3.24
C VAL A 53 3.88 23.24 -4.21
N SER A 54 3.68 21.92 -4.06
CA SER A 54 2.54 21.23 -4.65
C SER A 54 1.25 21.70 -3.96
N ARG A 55 0.22 22.02 -4.75
CA ARG A 55 -1.07 22.47 -4.26
C ARG A 55 -2.15 21.44 -4.63
N PRO A 56 -3.21 21.29 -3.82
CA PRO A 56 -4.34 20.44 -4.20
C PRO A 56 -4.97 20.92 -5.51
N GLU A 57 -5.60 20.01 -6.24
CA GLU A 57 -6.44 20.37 -7.38
C GLU A 57 -7.56 21.31 -6.91
N PRO A 58 -7.92 22.34 -7.71
CA PRO A 58 -8.96 23.28 -7.32
C PRO A 58 -10.32 22.57 -7.24
N ASP A 59 -11.19 23.08 -6.37
CA ASP A 59 -12.58 22.64 -6.32
C ASP A 59 -13.26 22.94 -7.68
N PRO A 60 -13.92 21.95 -8.33
CA PRO A 60 -14.65 22.18 -9.56
C PRO A 60 -15.80 23.19 -9.43
N GLY A 61 -16.23 23.51 -8.21
CA GLY A 61 -17.28 24.47 -7.94
C GLY A 61 -18.69 23.92 -8.21
N GLY A 62 -19.72 24.68 -7.82
CA GLY A 62 -21.12 24.37 -8.08
C GLY A 62 -21.79 23.36 -7.15
N SER A 63 -21.02 22.60 -6.37
CA SER A 63 -21.53 21.78 -5.27
C SER A 63 -20.48 21.66 -4.18
N HIS A 64 -20.87 21.18 -3.00
CA HIS A 64 -19.90 20.89 -1.94
C HIS A 64 -18.90 19.82 -2.41
N PRO A 65 -17.57 19.96 -2.16
CA PRO A 65 -16.55 18.99 -2.61
C PRO A 65 -16.85 17.54 -2.28
N VAL A 66 -17.34 17.27 -1.06
CA VAL A 66 -17.74 15.91 -0.66
C VAL A 66 -18.88 15.37 -1.52
N LEU A 67 -19.88 16.20 -1.85
CA LEU A 67 -20.99 15.78 -2.72
C LEU A 67 -20.50 15.52 -4.14
N HIS A 68 -19.59 16.36 -4.66
CA HIS A 68 -18.95 16.13 -5.94
C HIS A 68 -18.24 14.76 -5.99
N LEU A 69 -17.43 14.46 -4.96
CA LEU A 69 -16.65 13.22 -4.86
C LEU A 69 -17.54 11.98 -4.74
N ILE A 70 -18.61 12.04 -3.94
CA ILE A 70 -19.60 10.96 -3.82
C ILE A 70 -20.26 10.71 -5.18
N ASN A 71 -20.82 11.76 -5.80
CA ASN A 71 -21.51 11.63 -7.07
C ASN A 71 -20.59 11.10 -8.18
N HIS A 72 -19.31 11.52 -8.19
CA HIS A 72 -18.32 11.00 -9.12
C HIS A 72 -18.06 9.51 -8.89
N ALA A 73 -17.74 9.12 -7.66
CA ALA A 73 -17.38 7.76 -7.31
C ALA A 73 -18.55 6.77 -7.50
N GLU A 74 -19.78 7.18 -7.20
CA GLU A 74 -20.98 6.38 -7.47
C GLU A 74 -21.18 6.12 -8.96
N ARG A 75 -21.05 7.15 -9.80
CA ARG A 75 -21.14 6.98 -11.26
C ARG A 75 -20.08 6.03 -11.79
N GLU A 76 -18.84 6.17 -11.36
CA GLU A 76 -17.75 5.26 -11.75
C GLU A 76 -18.01 3.82 -11.28
N PHE A 77 -18.47 3.65 -10.05
CA PHE A 77 -18.75 2.33 -9.50
C PHE A 77 -19.92 1.66 -10.23
N GLU A 78 -21.00 2.38 -10.52
CA GLU A 78 -22.12 1.85 -11.31
C GLU A 78 -21.70 1.51 -12.74
N ALA A 79 -20.84 2.30 -13.37
CA ALA A 79 -20.27 1.96 -14.68
C ALA A 79 -19.46 0.66 -14.63
N VAL A 80 -18.65 0.46 -13.58
CA VAL A 80 -17.92 -0.79 -13.33
C VAL A 80 -18.88 -1.96 -13.13
N ARG A 81 -19.97 -1.79 -12.36
CA ARG A 81 -20.98 -2.84 -12.15
C ARG A 81 -21.74 -3.19 -13.42
N ALA A 82 -22.10 -2.18 -14.22
CA ALA A 82 -22.90 -2.35 -15.42
C ALA A 82 -22.16 -3.14 -16.52
N ARG A 83 -20.83 -3.02 -16.59
CA ARG A 83 -20.00 -3.71 -17.59
C ARG A 83 -19.60 -5.14 -17.21
N GLN A 84 -19.96 -5.64 -16.03
CA GLN A 84 -19.56 -6.97 -15.58
C GLN A 84 -20.12 -8.08 -16.47
N SER A 85 -19.30 -9.08 -16.75
CA SER A 85 -19.60 -10.22 -17.59
C SER A 85 -20.76 -11.04 -17.03
N ARG A 86 -21.63 -11.52 -17.93
CA ARG A 86 -22.82 -12.32 -17.58
C ARG A 86 -22.64 -13.80 -17.88
N THR A 87 -21.76 -14.14 -18.81
CA THR A 87 -21.45 -15.51 -19.19
C THR A 87 -19.96 -15.80 -19.07
N LEU A 88 -19.60 -17.08 -18.96
CA LEU A 88 -18.19 -17.50 -18.96
C LEU A 88 -17.47 -17.05 -20.24
N ARG A 89 -18.16 -17.06 -21.39
CA ARG A 89 -17.59 -16.62 -22.66
C ARG A 89 -17.22 -15.13 -22.62
N ASP A 90 -18.10 -14.30 -22.07
CA ASP A 90 -17.87 -12.86 -21.94
C ASP A 90 -16.71 -12.60 -20.96
N ALA A 91 -16.68 -13.29 -19.82
CA ALA A 91 -15.60 -13.15 -18.83
C ALA A 91 -14.23 -13.54 -19.41
N VAL A 92 -14.17 -14.60 -20.22
CA VAL A 92 -12.94 -14.99 -20.92
C VAL A 92 -12.52 -13.93 -21.95
N ALA A 93 -13.48 -13.36 -22.69
CA ALA A 93 -13.20 -12.32 -23.66
C ALA A 93 -12.71 -11.02 -22.98
N GLU A 94 -13.35 -10.64 -21.87
CA GLU A 94 -12.98 -9.47 -21.09
C GLU A 94 -11.60 -9.63 -20.44
N TYR A 95 -11.32 -10.79 -19.85
CA TYR A 95 -9.98 -11.09 -19.31
C TYR A 95 -8.89 -10.93 -20.38
N ARG A 96 -9.12 -11.47 -21.59
CA ARG A 96 -8.17 -11.32 -22.71
C ARG A 96 -8.02 -9.88 -23.16
N ARG A 97 -9.14 -9.14 -23.27
CA ARG A 97 -9.15 -7.73 -23.67
C ARG A 97 -8.36 -6.87 -22.69
N ARG A 98 -8.56 -7.11 -21.38
CA ARG A 98 -7.99 -6.31 -20.30
C ARG A 98 -6.52 -6.64 -20.00
N TYR A 99 -6.19 -7.93 -19.97
CA TYR A 99 -4.88 -8.39 -19.49
C TYR A 99 -3.94 -8.87 -20.60
N GLY A 100 -4.41 -8.94 -21.85
CA GLY A 100 -3.61 -9.41 -22.98
C GLY A 100 -3.09 -10.84 -22.79
N LEU A 101 -3.81 -11.68 -22.04
CA LEU A 101 -3.45 -13.05 -21.71
C LEU A 101 -4.69 -13.96 -21.79
N PRO A 102 -4.54 -15.24 -22.15
CA PRO A 102 -5.58 -16.22 -21.89
C PRO A 102 -5.79 -16.37 -20.37
N PRO A 103 -7.03 -16.59 -19.90
CA PRO A 103 -7.28 -16.95 -18.51
C PRO A 103 -6.52 -18.22 -18.10
N PRO A 104 -6.16 -18.37 -16.81
CA PRO A 104 -5.44 -19.55 -16.34
C PRO A 104 -6.28 -20.83 -16.48
N PRO A 105 -5.65 -22.02 -16.46
CA PRO A 105 -6.39 -23.27 -16.36
C PRO A 105 -7.39 -23.26 -15.19
N HIS A 106 -8.53 -23.91 -15.39
CA HIS A 106 -9.65 -23.95 -14.45
C HIS A 106 -10.36 -22.61 -14.16
N PHE A 107 -10.23 -21.63 -15.06
CA PHE A 107 -11.02 -20.39 -15.00
C PHE A 107 -12.54 -20.67 -14.99
N ASP A 108 -13.01 -21.74 -15.64
CA ASP A 108 -14.40 -22.19 -15.59
C ASP A 108 -14.85 -22.58 -14.16
N LYS A 109 -13.95 -23.18 -13.37
CA LYS A 109 -14.21 -23.58 -11.97
C LYS A 109 -14.28 -22.36 -11.06
N TRP A 110 -13.36 -21.41 -11.24
CA TRP A 110 -13.43 -20.11 -10.56
C TRP A 110 -14.74 -19.39 -10.91
N TRP A 111 -15.11 -19.30 -12.19
CA TRP A 111 -16.35 -18.66 -12.64
C TRP A 111 -17.58 -19.31 -11.98
N ALA A 112 -17.66 -20.64 -12.00
CA ALA A 112 -18.74 -21.37 -11.36
C ALA A 112 -18.83 -21.07 -9.85
N LEU A 113 -17.69 -20.99 -9.15
CA LEU A 113 -17.64 -20.60 -7.74
C LEU A 113 -18.11 -19.16 -7.53
N ALA A 114 -17.60 -18.20 -8.33
CA ALA A 114 -17.95 -16.80 -8.24
C ALA A 114 -19.46 -16.58 -8.43
N ARG A 115 -20.06 -17.25 -9.41
CA ARG A 115 -21.51 -17.23 -9.64
C ARG A 115 -22.30 -17.83 -8.47
N ARG A 116 -21.90 -18.99 -7.93
CA ARG A 116 -22.55 -19.59 -6.76
C ARG A 116 -22.47 -18.71 -5.51
N ARG A 117 -21.41 -17.90 -5.39
CA ARG A 117 -21.19 -16.98 -4.26
C ARG A 117 -21.74 -15.58 -4.52
N ASN A 118 -22.42 -15.35 -5.64
CA ASN A 118 -22.96 -14.05 -6.04
C ASN A 118 -21.91 -12.92 -6.00
N VAL A 119 -20.70 -13.22 -6.47
CA VAL A 119 -19.64 -12.22 -6.63
C VAL A 119 -20.11 -11.14 -7.60
N GLN A 120 -20.01 -9.88 -7.19
CA GLN A 120 -20.52 -8.74 -7.96
C GLN A 120 -19.51 -8.26 -9.03
N LEU A 121 -18.22 -8.28 -8.70
CA LEU A 121 -17.13 -7.83 -9.56
C LEU A 121 -16.35 -9.05 -10.06
N VAL A 122 -16.83 -9.66 -11.14
CA VAL A 122 -16.26 -10.92 -11.69
C VAL A 122 -15.09 -10.67 -12.64
N ASP A 123 -14.96 -9.48 -13.21
CA ASP A 123 -13.89 -9.19 -14.19
C ASP A 123 -12.70 -8.40 -13.61
N GLU A 124 -12.76 -8.06 -12.32
CA GLU A 124 -11.79 -7.19 -11.63
C GLU A 124 -10.64 -8.02 -11.02
N PHE A 125 -9.56 -8.21 -11.79
CA PHE A 125 -8.32 -8.89 -11.41
C PHE A 125 -7.08 -7.99 -11.56
N ASP A 126 -7.24 -6.66 -11.60
CA ASP A 126 -6.14 -5.73 -11.88
C ASP A 126 -5.06 -5.82 -10.82
N THR A 127 -5.46 -5.91 -9.56
CA THR A 127 -4.52 -6.01 -8.44
C THR A 127 -3.70 -7.29 -8.60
N ILE A 128 -4.35 -8.42 -8.91
CA ILE A 128 -3.64 -9.69 -9.14
C ILE A 128 -2.71 -9.56 -10.35
N HIS A 129 -3.19 -9.01 -11.46
CA HIS A 129 -2.41 -8.83 -12.68
C HIS A 129 -1.15 -7.98 -12.46
N GLU A 130 -1.29 -6.84 -11.80
CA GLU A 130 -0.19 -5.95 -11.45
C GLU A 130 0.85 -6.64 -10.57
N LEU A 131 0.40 -7.33 -9.52
CA LEU A 131 1.28 -8.03 -8.57
C LEU A 131 2.08 -9.17 -9.21
N ILE A 132 1.49 -9.91 -10.16
CA ILE A 132 2.17 -11.03 -10.82
C ILE A 132 2.99 -10.60 -12.04
N THR A 133 2.75 -9.41 -12.61
CA THR A 133 3.44 -8.94 -13.82
C THR A 133 4.97 -8.98 -13.70
N PRO A 134 5.61 -8.51 -12.61
CA PRO A 134 7.07 -8.60 -12.46
C PRO A 134 7.60 -10.05 -12.53
N PHE A 135 6.83 -11.03 -12.06
CA PHE A 135 7.22 -12.45 -12.10
C PHE A 135 7.21 -13.04 -13.51
N TRP A 136 6.42 -12.46 -14.43
CA TRP A 136 6.52 -12.77 -15.87
C TRP A 136 7.83 -12.28 -16.48
N GLY A 137 8.58 -11.41 -15.82
CA GLY A 137 9.95 -11.04 -16.21
C GLY A 137 11.00 -12.10 -15.87
N LEU A 138 10.65 -13.11 -15.07
CA LEU A 138 11.54 -14.18 -14.65
C LEU A 138 11.27 -15.50 -15.38
N LYS A 139 12.27 -16.38 -15.41
CA LYS A 139 12.05 -17.78 -15.78
C LYS A 139 11.23 -18.46 -14.67
N PRO A 140 10.24 -19.33 -14.99
CA PRO A 140 9.48 -20.05 -13.97
C PRO A 140 10.34 -20.83 -12.97
N ALA A 141 11.47 -21.39 -13.43
CA ALA A 141 12.42 -22.10 -12.56
C ALA A 141 13.09 -21.17 -11.53
N THR A 142 13.34 -19.91 -11.87
CA THR A 142 13.91 -18.92 -10.95
C THR A 142 12.94 -18.60 -9.82
N THR A 143 11.66 -18.40 -10.14
CA THR A 143 10.62 -18.15 -9.12
C THR A 143 10.51 -19.33 -8.14
N ARG A 144 10.51 -20.57 -8.64
CA ARG A 144 10.50 -21.77 -7.79
C ARG A 144 11.76 -21.89 -6.93
N ALA A 145 12.94 -21.64 -7.50
CA ALA A 145 14.19 -21.66 -6.75
C ALA A 145 14.20 -20.63 -5.61
N ARG A 146 13.69 -19.41 -5.84
CA ARG A 146 13.56 -18.37 -4.82
C ARG A 146 12.54 -18.75 -3.73
N ALA A 147 11.40 -19.34 -4.10
CA ALA A 147 10.43 -19.83 -3.11
C ALA A 147 11.04 -20.92 -2.21
N ARG A 148 11.73 -21.89 -2.81
CA ARG A 148 12.47 -22.94 -2.09
C ARG A 148 13.51 -22.35 -1.15
N GLU A 149 14.32 -21.40 -1.62
CA GLU A 149 15.37 -20.74 -0.83
C GLU A 149 14.79 -20.07 0.42
N VAL A 150 13.73 -19.28 0.28
CA VAL A 150 13.18 -18.53 1.44
C VAL A 150 12.42 -19.41 2.43
N LEU A 151 11.90 -20.55 1.98
CA LEU A 151 11.25 -21.56 2.84
C LEU A 151 12.24 -22.52 3.51
N GLY A 152 13.47 -22.60 2.98
CA GLY A 152 14.53 -23.45 3.53
C GLY A 152 15.26 -22.86 4.72
N TYR A 153 14.97 -21.62 5.10
CA TYR A 153 15.59 -20.89 6.21
C TYR A 153 14.50 -20.30 7.11
N ASP A 154 14.80 -20.05 8.38
CA ASP A 154 13.86 -19.40 9.30
C ASP A 154 13.75 -17.89 9.02
N ASN A 155 12.94 -17.56 8.02
CA ASN A 155 12.68 -16.17 7.56
C ASN A 155 11.38 -15.59 8.11
N ALA A 156 10.85 -16.13 9.22
CA ALA A 156 9.52 -15.79 9.74
C ALA A 156 8.43 -15.96 8.66
N LEU A 157 8.41 -17.11 8.00
CA LEU A 157 7.44 -17.47 6.98
C LEU A 157 6.65 -18.71 7.38
N LEU A 158 5.38 -18.76 6.99
CA LEU A 158 4.57 -19.96 6.93
C LEU A 158 4.67 -20.53 5.51
N GLY A 159 5.37 -21.65 5.35
CA GLY A 159 5.49 -22.37 4.10
C GLY A 159 4.33 -23.33 3.88
N VAL A 160 3.82 -23.39 2.65
CA VAL A 160 2.77 -24.32 2.22
C VAL A 160 3.19 -25.09 0.98
N GLN A 161 3.16 -26.42 1.02
CA GLN A 161 3.35 -27.29 -0.15
C GLN A 161 2.00 -27.78 -0.67
N ILE A 162 1.74 -27.52 -1.95
CA ILE A 162 0.63 -28.13 -2.67
C ILE A 162 1.20 -29.19 -3.60
N ARG A 163 0.69 -30.42 -3.50
CA ARG A 163 1.03 -31.54 -4.40
C ARG A 163 -0.23 -32.31 -4.76
N GLY A 164 -0.44 -32.58 -6.04
CA GLY A 164 -1.58 -33.37 -6.53
C GLY A 164 -2.93 -32.79 -6.12
N GLY A 165 -3.06 -31.46 -6.06
CA GLY A 165 -4.30 -30.79 -5.63
C GLY A 165 -4.59 -30.87 -4.13
N ASN A 166 -3.59 -31.15 -3.28
CA ASN A 166 -3.74 -31.17 -1.83
C ASN A 166 -2.61 -30.41 -1.12
N VAL A 167 -2.93 -29.82 0.04
CA VAL A 167 -1.93 -29.28 0.96
C VAL A 167 -1.23 -30.45 1.65
N THR A 168 0.01 -30.72 1.27
CA THR A 168 0.80 -31.86 1.79
C THR A 168 1.68 -31.50 2.96
N LEU A 169 2.09 -30.23 3.06
CA LEU A 169 2.85 -29.70 4.17
C LEU A 169 2.45 -28.25 4.44
N MET A 170 2.33 -27.89 5.71
CA MET A 170 2.29 -26.50 6.18
C MET A 170 3.23 -26.39 7.38
N GLN A 171 4.25 -25.54 7.27
CA GLN A 171 5.33 -25.47 8.26
C GLN A 171 5.75 -24.03 8.52
N ALA A 172 5.92 -23.70 9.79
CA ALA A 172 6.48 -22.44 10.27
C ALA A 172 7.36 -22.72 11.51
N ASN A 173 8.05 -21.69 12.01
CA ASN A 173 8.81 -21.79 13.27
C ASN A 173 7.90 -22.29 14.43
N PRO A 174 8.30 -23.34 15.20
CA PRO A 174 7.50 -23.88 16.29
C PRO A 174 7.15 -22.89 17.41
N THR A 175 7.99 -21.88 17.65
CA THR A 175 7.74 -20.85 18.66
C THR A 175 6.57 -19.96 18.27
N TRP A 176 6.50 -19.57 16.99
CA TRP A 176 5.38 -18.80 16.47
C TRP A 176 4.06 -19.60 16.51
N MET A 177 4.12 -20.91 16.25
CA MET A 177 2.96 -21.82 16.32
C MET A 177 2.36 -21.92 17.72
N LYS A 178 3.11 -21.63 18.79
CA LYS A 178 2.60 -21.62 20.18
C LYS A 178 1.76 -20.38 20.51
N GLY A 179 1.80 -19.34 19.68
CA GLY A 179 1.02 -18.12 19.86
C GLY A 179 -0.01 -17.91 18.74
N ASN A 180 0.03 -16.73 18.11
CA ASN A 180 -0.84 -16.36 16.99
C ASN A 180 -0.71 -17.28 15.76
N GLY A 181 0.34 -18.09 15.67
CA GLY A 181 0.55 -18.97 14.53
C GLY A 181 -0.51 -20.04 14.34
N LYS A 182 -1.10 -20.55 15.43
CA LYS A 182 -2.10 -21.62 15.34
C LYS A 182 -3.33 -21.19 14.52
N TYR A 183 -3.91 -20.01 14.81
CA TYR A 183 -5.09 -19.58 14.09
C TYR A 183 -4.75 -19.25 12.63
N MET A 184 -3.62 -18.58 12.36
CA MET A 184 -3.24 -18.25 10.98
C MET A 184 -3.09 -19.51 10.13
N HIS A 185 -2.44 -20.53 10.70
CA HIS A 185 -2.29 -21.83 10.07
C HIS A 185 -3.65 -22.50 9.79
N GLU A 186 -4.52 -22.61 10.80
CA GLU A 186 -5.84 -23.24 10.66
C GLU A 186 -6.75 -22.50 9.67
N SER A 187 -6.78 -21.17 9.75
CA SER A 187 -7.60 -20.32 8.89
C SER A 187 -7.11 -20.31 7.45
N LEU A 188 -5.80 -20.22 7.20
CA LEU A 188 -5.25 -20.32 5.85
C LEU A 188 -5.54 -21.69 5.23
N LYS A 189 -5.40 -22.77 6.01
CA LYS A 189 -5.78 -24.11 5.55
C LYS A 189 -7.25 -24.17 5.18
N ALA A 190 -8.14 -23.65 6.03
CA ALA A 190 -9.58 -23.61 5.78
C ALA A 190 -9.96 -22.77 4.54
N MET A 191 -9.30 -21.63 4.35
CA MET A 191 -9.48 -20.80 3.15
C MET A 191 -9.18 -21.57 1.86
N MET A 192 -8.10 -22.37 1.85
CA MET A 192 -7.65 -23.11 0.67
C MET A 192 -8.49 -24.37 0.36
N GLN A 193 -9.14 -24.98 1.35
CA GLN A 193 -9.88 -26.25 1.20
C GLN A 193 -10.88 -26.22 0.05
N GLY A 194 -11.52 -25.09 -0.21
CA GLY A 194 -12.55 -24.95 -1.24
C GLY A 194 -12.03 -24.96 -2.68
N PHE A 195 -10.72 -24.79 -2.91
CA PHE A 195 -10.16 -24.64 -4.26
C PHE A 195 -8.81 -25.33 -4.49
N VAL A 196 -8.15 -25.87 -3.45
CA VAL A 196 -6.80 -26.46 -3.57
C VAL A 196 -6.72 -27.60 -4.59
N ALA A 197 -7.80 -28.36 -4.78
CA ALA A 197 -7.90 -29.43 -5.78
C ALA A 197 -7.70 -28.94 -7.24
N PHE A 198 -7.84 -27.64 -7.50
CA PHE A 198 -7.67 -27.03 -8.81
C PHE A 198 -6.32 -26.30 -8.97
N LEU A 199 -5.47 -26.31 -7.93
CA LEU A 199 -4.16 -25.68 -7.98
C LEU A 199 -3.07 -26.67 -8.43
N PRO A 200 -2.04 -26.20 -9.15
CA PRO A 200 -0.91 -27.04 -9.50
C PRO A 200 0.04 -27.27 -8.31
N ASP A 201 1.01 -28.15 -8.53
CA ASP A 201 2.11 -28.34 -7.59
C ASP A 201 2.91 -27.05 -7.43
N MET A 202 3.01 -26.55 -6.19
CA MET A 202 3.71 -25.30 -5.87
C MET A 202 4.14 -25.23 -4.40
N ASP A 203 5.12 -24.39 -4.14
CA ASP A 203 5.54 -23.99 -2.79
C ASP A 203 5.19 -22.51 -2.60
N LEU A 204 4.45 -22.20 -1.55
CA LEU A 204 3.96 -20.86 -1.24
C LEU A 204 4.56 -20.38 0.08
N ALA A 205 5.03 -19.14 0.09
CA ALA A 205 5.61 -18.49 1.27
C ALA A 205 4.68 -17.37 1.77
N PHE A 206 4.09 -17.57 2.95
CA PHE A 206 3.23 -16.57 3.58
C PHE A 206 4.00 -15.84 4.67
N ASN A 207 4.06 -14.51 4.56
CA ASN A 207 4.58 -13.64 5.59
C ASN A 207 3.72 -13.74 6.86
N ILE A 208 4.36 -13.95 8.01
CA ILE A 208 3.69 -14.05 9.31
C ILE A 208 3.73 -12.74 10.11
N ASN A 209 4.56 -11.79 9.70
CA ASN A 209 4.65 -10.46 10.29
C ASN A 209 3.61 -9.53 9.66
N ASP A 210 3.35 -8.41 10.34
CA ASP A 210 2.48 -7.35 9.81
C ASP A 210 3.18 -6.62 8.65
N GLU A 211 4.49 -6.39 8.80
CA GLU A 211 5.34 -5.63 7.88
C GLU A 211 5.67 -6.38 6.57
N PRO A 212 5.60 -5.72 5.39
CA PRO A 212 5.90 -6.32 4.09
C PRO A 212 7.40 -6.63 3.92
N ARG A 213 7.72 -7.48 2.94
CA ARG A 213 9.00 -8.21 2.89
C ARG A 213 9.84 -7.94 1.65
N VAL A 214 9.24 -7.53 0.52
CA VAL A 214 9.91 -7.51 -0.78
C VAL A 214 9.95 -6.09 -1.32
N ALA A 215 11.13 -5.46 -1.39
CA ALA A 215 11.31 -4.11 -1.91
C ALA A 215 12.33 -4.12 -3.06
N VAL A 216 11.86 -4.30 -4.29
CA VAL A 216 12.72 -4.47 -5.48
C VAL A 216 13.17 -3.09 -6.00
N PRO A 217 14.48 -2.82 -6.15
CA PRO A 217 14.96 -1.54 -6.70
C PRO A 217 14.28 -1.17 -8.03
N HIS A 218 14.04 0.13 -8.23
CA HIS A 218 13.27 0.65 -9.36
C HIS A 218 13.73 0.10 -10.72
N ASP A 219 15.03 0.19 -11.01
CA ASP A 219 15.59 -0.25 -12.30
C ASP A 219 15.39 -1.75 -12.54
N ASP A 220 15.51 -2.56 -11.48
CA ASP A 220 15.29 -4.00 -11.55
C ASP A 220 13.82 -4.32 -11.80
N LEU A 221 12.92 -3.69 -11.04
CA LEU A 221 11.48 -3.86 -11.21
C LEU A 221 11.04 -3.42 -12.60
N ALA A 222 11.53 -2.28 -13.10
CA ALA A 222 11.25 -1.78 -14.44
C ALA A 222 11.72 -2.75 -15.53
N ARG A 223 12.93 -3.32 -15.41
CA ARG A 223 13.41 -4.35 -16.36
C ARG A 223 12.57 -5.62 -16.33
N LEU A 224 12.11 -6.05 -15.15
CA LEU A 224 11.25 -7.22 -15.00
C LEU A 224 9.88 -6.98 -15.66
N VAL A 225 9.25 -5.84 -15.37
CA VAL A 225 7.96 -5.44 -15.97
C VAL A 225 8.08 -5.25 -17.47
N GLN A 226 9.15 -4.62 -17.95
CA GLN A 226 9.40 -4.44 -19.38
C GLN A 226 9.54 -5.78 -20.09
N THR A 227 10.31 -6.71 -19.53
CA THR A 227 10.46 -8.07 -20.07
C THR A 227 9.13 -8.81 -20.09
N ALA A 228 8.35 -8.70 -19.01
CA ALA A 228 7.02 -9.30 -18.92
C ALA A 228 6.11 -8.80 -20.05
N ARG A 229 5.97 -7.48 -20.17
CA ARG A 229 5.00 -6.83 -21.06
C ARG A 229 5.38 -6.87 -22.54
N THR A 230 6.67 -6.89 -22.87
CA THR A 230 7.11 -6.82 -24.27
C THR A 230 7.59 -8.16 -24.83
N VAL A 231 7.93 -9.13 -23.99
CA VAL A 231 8.46 -10.43 -24.43
C VAL A 231 7.56 -11.57 -23.99
N ASN A 232 7.45 -11.83 -22.68
CA ASN A 232 6.92 -13.10 -22.20
C ASN A 232 5.38 -13.18 -22.24
N MET A 233 4.66 -12.11 -21.87
CA MET A 233 3.20 -12.09 -21.93
C MET A 233 2.67 -12.07 -23.37
N PRO A 234 3.20 -11.23 -24.30
CA PRO A 234 2.82 -11.30 -25.71
C PRO A 234 3.09 -12.67 -26.34
N ALA A 235 4.24 -13.28 -26.05
CA ALA A 235 4.55 -14.63 -26.54
C ALA A 235 3.56 -15.68 -26.01
N ALA A 236 3.15 -15.59 -24.74
CA ALA A 236 2.14 -16.47 -24.17
C ALA A 236 0.75 -16.26 -24.81
N ASN A 237 0.38 -15.02 -25.12
CA ASN A 237 -0.89 -14.70 -25.76
C ASN A 237 -0.94 -15.06 -27.25
N ALA A 238 0.21 -15.02 -27.94
CA ALA A 238 0.34 -15.40 -29.35
C ALA A 238 0.40 -16.93 -29.58
N ALA A 239 0.36 -17.74 -28.53
CA ALA A 239 0.38 -19.19 -28.65
C ALA A 239 -0.83 -19.69 -29.45
N ALA A 240 -0.59 -20.28 -30.63
CA ALA A 240 -1.65 -20.73 -31.54
C ALA A 240 -2.59 -21.78 -30.93
N ALA A 241 -2.06 -22.63 -30.04
CA ALA A 241 -2.80 -23.64 -29.31
C ALA A 241 -2.43 -23.58 -27.81
N PRO A 242 -3.08 -22.70 -27.01
CA PRO A 242 -2.79 -22.62 -25.58
C PRO A 242 -3.19 -23.91 -24.88
N ARG A 243 -2.34 -24.39 -23.97
CA ARG A 243 -2.62 -25.57 -23.14
C ARG A 243 -3.53 -25.17 -21.99
N ASN A 244 -4.66 -25.86 -21.83
CA ASN A 244 -5.55 -25.70 -20.68
C ASN A 244 -5.19 -26.69 -19.55
N SER A 245 -3.91 -26.71 -19.18
CA SER A 245 -3.38 -27.54 -18.10
C SER A 245 -2.15 -26.90 -17.48
N PHE A 246 -1.91 -27.20 -16.22
CA PHE A 246 -0.67 -26.80 -15.57
C PHE A 246 0.48 -27.76 -15.91
N THR A 247 1.71 -27.34 -15.65
CA THR A 247 2.88 -28.22 -15.79
C THR A 247 2.82 -29.31 -14.73
N GLU A 248 2.78 -30.57 -15.16
CA GLU A 248 2.86 -31.71 -14.25
C GLU A 248 4.27 -31.82 -13.66
N LYS A 249 4.34 -32.05 -12.35
CA LYS A 249 5.57 -32.23 -11.57
C LYS A 249 6.71 -31.28 -11.98
N PRO A 250 6.54 -29.95 -11.84
CA PRO A 250 7.53 -28.99 -12.30
C PRO A 250 8.88 -29.21 -11.60
N SER A 251 9.96 -29.08 -12.36
CA SER A 251 11.32 -29.24 -11.84
C SER A 251 11.64 -28.22 -10.76
N GLY A 252 12.37 -28.63 -9.72
CA GLY A 252 12.75 -27.76 -8.61
C GLY A 252 11.73 -27.70 -7.46
N LEU A 253 10.76 -28.62 -7.39
CA LEU A 253 9.95 -28.87 -6.19
C LEU A 253 10.42 -30.13 -5.46
N ASN A 254 10.26 -30.15 -4.13
CA ASN A 254 10.50 -31.33 -3.29
C ASN A 254 9.20 -32.14 -3.13
N TYR A 255 9.24 -33.48 -3.20
CA TYR A 255 8.07 -34.37 -3.06
C TYR A 255 8.17 -35.32 -1.85
N ASP A 256 9.19 -35.16 -1.02
CA ASP A 256 9.48 -36.00 0.16
C ASP A 256 8.80 -35.46 1.43
N GLY A 257 7.90 -34.47 1.31
CA GLY A 257 7.14 -33.92 2.43
C GLY A 257 7.93 -32.98 3.35
N ARG A 258 8.96 -32.30 2.82
CA ARG A 258 9.75 -31.28 3.53
C ARG A 258 10.18 -30.15 2.62
N PHE A 259 10.48 -28.98 3.20
CA PHE A 259 11.24 -27.95 2.50
C PHE A 259 12.73 -28.28 2.52
N ASP A 260 13.44 -27.95 1.44
CA ASP A 260 14.88 -28.13 1.36
C ASP A 260 15.57 -27.12 2.28
N GLU A 261 16.35 -27.60 3.25
CA GLU A 261 17.07 -26.73 4.19
C GLU A 261 18.19 -25.97 3.47
N VAL A 262 18.30 -24.67 3.74
CA VAL A 262 19.39 -23.82 3.25
C VAL A 262 20.09 -23.13 4.41
N ARG A 263 21.38 -22.81 4.24
CA ARG A 263 22.22 -22.25 5.32
C ARG A 263 22.31 -20.73 5.33
N GLN A 264 21.72 -20.07 4.34
CA GLN A 264 21.83 -18.63 4.13
C GLN A 264 20.47 -18.04 3.81
N THR A 265 20.32 -16.75 4.09
CA THR A 265 19.13 -15.97 3.74
C THR A 265 19.52 -14.69 3.01
N ARG A 266 18.61 -14.20 2.16
CA ARG A 266 18.69 -12.89 1.50
C ARG A 266 18.06 -11.77 2.31
N PHE A 267 17.37 -12.11 3.40
CA PHE A 267 16.69 -11.14 4.24
C PHE A 267 17.68 -10.38 5.11
N ASN A 268 17.54 -9.05 5.11
CA ASN A 268 18.25 -8.17 6.02
C ASN A 268 17.28 -7.71 7.11
N VAL A 269 17.69 -7.77 8.38
CA VAL A 269 16.84 -7.50 9.55
C VAL A 269 17.16 -6.11 10.12
N PHE A 270 16.16 -5.24 10.16
CA PHE A 270 16.25 -3.85 10.64
C PHE A 270 15.14 -3.47 11.63
N ALA A 271 14.65 -4.43 12.41
CA ALA A 271 13.66 -4.16 13.46
C ALA A 271 14.07 -2.96 14.34
N HIS A 272 13.11 -2.08 14.63
CA HIS A 272 13.28 -0.86 15.43
C HIS A 272 14.30 0.17 14.88
N GLN A 273 14.58 0.14 13.58
CA GLN A 273 15.46 1.12 12.91
C GLN A 273 14.70 1.92 11.83
N PRO A 274 15.22 3.08 11.38
CA PRO A 274 14.68 3.78 10.21
C PRO A 274 14.78 2.95 8.94
N VAL A 275 13.66 2.79 8.24
CA VAL A 275 13.54 1.94 7.04
C VAL A 275 13.08 2.70 5.79
N TRP A 276 13.02 4.04 5.84
CA TRP A 276 12.62 4.85 4.68
C TRP A 276 13.51 4.60 3.46
N SER A 277 14.84 4.54 3.65
CA SER A 277 15.81 4.29 2.59
C SER A 277 15.56 2.97 1.85
N HIS A 278 15.21 1.91 2.58
CA HIS A 278 14.83 0.60 2.02
C HIS A 278 13.43 0.62 1.39
N SER A 279 12.49 1.37 1.97
CA SER A 279 11.11 1.43 1.50
C SER A 279 10.97 2.19 0.18
N ARG A 280 11.78 3.24 -0.05
CA ARG A 280 11.70 4.06 -1.27
C ARG A 280 12.46 3.51 -2.48
N VAL A 281 13.15 2.37 -2.37
CA VAL A 281 14.05 1.88 -3.42
C VAL A 281 13.35 1.58 -4.75
N SER A 282 12.07 1.20 -4.70
CA SER A 282 11.23 0.91 -5.87
C SER A 282 10.65 2.17 -6.51
N CYS A 283 10.71 3.31 -5.82
CA CYS A 283 10.21 4.57 -6.35
C CYS A 283 11.04 5.05 -7.55
N PRO A 284 10.40 5.60 -8.59
CA PRO A 284 11.09 6.20 -9.73
C PRO A 284 12.12 7.26 -9.32
N PRO A 285 13.30 7.32 -9.95
CA PRO A 285 14.34 8.32 -9.61
C PRO A 285 13.89 9.78 -9.69
N ASP A 286 12.88 10.06 -10.50
CA ASP A 286 12.25 11.38 -10.70
C ASP A 286 11.06 11.65 -9.76
N SER A 287 10.70 10.69 -8.90
CA SER A 287 9.62 10.87 -7.93
C SER A 287 10.04 11.76 -6.74
N PRO A 288 9.09 12.45 -6.07
CA PRO A 288 9.37 13.24 -4.87
C PRO A 288 10.11 12.47 -3.77
N ALA A 289 9.77 11.20 -3.57
CA ALA A 289 10.46 10.35 -2.60
C ALA A 289 11.95 10.14 -2.89
N ARG A 290 12.43 10.39 -4.11
CA ARG A 290 13.82 10.18 -4.56
C ARG A 290 14.64 11.47 -4.67
N ILE A 291 14.07 12.62 -4.29
CA ILE A 291 14.80 13.87 -4.11
C ILE A 291 15.98 13.65 -3.14
N LEU A 292 17.13 14.26 -3.46
CA LEU A 292 18.40 14.08 -2.74
C LEU A 292 18.64 15.17 -1.71
N GLU A 293 18.23 16.41 -2.00
CA GLU A 293 18.38 17.54 -1.09
C GLU A 293 17.20 17.58 -0.12
N ASP A 294 17.48 17.50 1.18
CA ASP A 294 16.47 17.38 2.22
C ASP A 294 15.56 18.63 2.31
N ASP A 295 16.08 19.81 1.97
CA ASP A 295 15.35 21.08 1.95
C ASP A 295 14.50 21.28 0.68
N GLU A 296 14.67 20.44 -0.33
CA GLU A 296 13.86 20.42 -1.55
C GLU A 296 12.73 19.38 -1.51
N GLN A 297 12.62 18.56 -0.45
CA GLN A 297 11.59 17.53 -0.34
C GLN A 297 10.17 18.13 -0.21
N PHE A 298 9.23 17.61 -1.01
CA PHE A 298 7.82 18.00 -0.95
C PHE A 298 6.92 16.78 -1.18
N ASP A 299 5.70 16.82 -0.64
CA ASP A 299 4.65 15.87 -1.00
C ASP A 299 3.91 16.37 -2.24
N ASP A 300 3.74 15.54 -3.27
CA ASP A 300 2.98 15.89 -4.47
C ASP A 300 1.47 15.69 -4.28
N ILE A 301 0.89 16.56 -3.44
CA ILE A 301 -0.52 16.52 -3.06
C ILE A 301 -1.48 16.81 -4.23
N SER A 302 -1.01 17.45 -5.30
CA SER A 302 -1.80 17.68 -6.52
C SER A 302 -2.34 16.38 -7.11
N ARG A 303 -1.67 15.25 -6.89
CA ARG A 303 -2.06 13.95 -7.47
C ARG A 303 -3.25 13.29 -6.78
N TYR A 304 -3.65 13.77 -5.61
CA TYR A 304 -4.66 13.09 -4.80
C TYR A 304 -5.56 13.96 -3.95
N ALA A 305 -5.25 15.24 -3.75
CA ALA A 305 -6.00 16.13 -2.88
C ALA A 305 -6.82 17.13 -3.70
N LEU A 306 -8.07 17.36 -3.28
CA LEU A 306 -9.03 18.30 -3.86
C LEU A 306 -9.34 19.42 -2.85
N GLY A 307 -9.27 20.66 -3.31
CA GLY A 307 -9.54 21.86 -2.53
C GLY A 307 -8.52 22.09 -1.41
N GLU A 308 -8.61 23.25 -0.76
CA GLU A 308 -7.61 23.65 0.26
C GLU A 308 -7.64 22.74 1.53
N LEU A 309 -8.79 22.14 1.84
CA LEU A 309 -8.90 21.11 2.90
C LEU A 309 -8.21 19.80 2.49
N GLY A 310 -8.05 19.54 1.18
CA GLY A 310 -7.36 18.37 0.65
C GLY A 310 -8.14 17.07 0.74
N PHE A 311 -9.42 17.09 0.37
CA PHE A 311 -10.25 15.89 0.25
C PHE A 311 -9.63 14.91 -0.74
N VAL A 312 -9.59 13.62 -0.41
CA VAL A 312 -8.85 12.64 -1.23
C VAL A 312 -9.68 12.23 -2.45
N TYR A 313 -9.34 12.68 -3.65
CA TYR A 313 -10.01 12.24 -4.89
C TYR A 313 -9.36 10.99 -5.50
N ASN A 314 -8.06 10.77 -5.27
CA ASN A 314 -7.31 9.62 -5.79
C ASN A 314 -6.59 8.87 -4.66
N TRP A 315 -7.24 7.81 -4.16
CA TRP A 315 -6.71 6.99 -3.08
C TRP A 315 -5.43 6.22 -3.46
N THR A 316 -5.27 5.86 -4.75
CA THR A 316 -4.05 5.20 -5.24
C THR A 316 -2.86 6.11 -5.07
N ALA A 317 -2.96 7.35 -5.53
CA ALA A 317 -1.91 8.34 -5.38
C ALA A 317 -1.70 8.74 -3.91
N MET A 318 -2.76 8.89 -3.12
CA MET A 318 -2.65 9.24 -1.69
C MET A 318 -1.85 8.21 -0.89
N SER A 319 -2.10 6.92 -1.15
CA SER A 319 -1.39 5.82 -0.48
C SER A 319 -0.02 5.50 -1.11
N ASP A 320 0.41 6.24 -2.15
CA ASP A 320 1.69 6.02 -2.80
C ASP A 320 2.81 6.80 -2.12
N ILE A 321 3.70 6.09 -1.43
CA ILE A 321 4.81 6.71 -0.71
C ILE A 321 5.79 7.44 -1.63
N CYS A 322 5.82 7.09 -2.92
CA CYS A 322 6.69 7.75 -3.89
C CYS A 322 6.31 9.22 -4.09
N LEU A 323 5.07 9.59 -3.77
CA LEU A 323 4.53 10.95 -3.84
C LEU A 323 4.56 11.69 -2.50
N SER A 324 4.89 11.02 -1.38
CA SER A 324 4.78 11.61 -0.04
C SER A 324 6.03 11.34 0.83
N PRO A 325 7.20 11.93 0.52
CA PRO A 325 8.42 11.79 1.32
C PRO A 325 8.25 12.19 2.78
N SER A 326 7.30 13.05 3.14
CA SER A 326 7.05 13.43 4.53
C SER A 326 6.70 12.24 5.43
N LEU A 327 6.22 11.13 4.85
CA LEU A 327 5.95 9.88 5.57
C LEU A 327 7.20 9.30 6.23
N ALA A 328 8.40 9.54 5.68
CA ALA A 328 9.68 9.15 6.28
C ALA A 328 9.77 9.59 7.75
N ALA A 329 9.26 10.79 8.04
CA ALA A 329 9.26 11.39 9.35
C ALA A 329 7.90 11.34 10.05
N THR A 330 6.78 11.03 9.39
CA THR A 330 5.43 11.18 9.98
C THR A 330 4.65 9.87 10.13
N PHE A 331 5.26 8.73 9.77
CA PHE A 331 4.62 7.43 9.83
C PHE A 331 5.53 6.41 10.54
N GLY A 332 5.00 5.78 11.60
CA GLY A 332 5.80 4.96 12.51
C GLY A 332 6.51 3.77 11.86
N PHE A 333 5.91 3.15 10.84
CA PHE A 333 6.55 2.09 10.05
C PHE A 333 7.89 2.53 9.44
N PHE A 334 7.99 3.74 8.87
CA PHE A 334 9.24 4.18 8.25
C PHE A 334 10.29 4.63 9.26
N GLN A 335 9.85 5.09 10.43
CA GLN A 335 10.75 5.50 11.49
C GLN A 335 11.37 4.31 12.21
N ARG A 336 10.55 3.38 12.72
CA ARG A 336 10.98 2.22 13.52
C ARG A 336 9.86 1.18 13.54
N PRO A 337 9.75 0.27 12.55
CA PRO A 337 8.77 -0.81 12.58
C PRO A 337 9.12 -1.83 13.68
N ASN A 338 8.16 -2.64 14.15
CA ASN A 338 8.42 -3.63 15.21
C ASN A 338 9.21 -4.83 14.69
N ALA A 339 8.87 -5.28 13.47
CA ALA A 339 9.66 -6.23 12.71
C ALA A 339 9.96 -5.63 11.34
N TYR A 340 11.14 -5.93 10.79
CA TYR A 340 11.45 -5.54 9.43
C TYR A 340 12.55 -6.43 8.90
N ASP A 341 12.17 -7.43 8.12
CA ASP A 341 13.14 -8.19 7.35
C ASP A 341 12.78 -8.07 5.89
N VAL A 342 13.73 -7.52 5.12
CA VAL A 342 13.52 -7.10 3.75
C VAL A 342 14.45 -7.83 2.81
N VAL A 343 13.95 -8.17 1.62
CA VAL A 343 14.72 -8.65 0.48
C VAL A 343 14.59 -7.67 -0.69
N HIS A 344 15.69 -7.45 -1.40
CA HIS A 344 15.74 -6.54 -2.57
C HIS A 344 15.68 -7.28 -3.92
N ASP A 345 15.66 -8.61 -3.89
CA ASP A 345 15.32 -9.46 -5.03
C ASP A 345 13.80 -9.70 -5.10
N LEU A 346 13.25 -9.83 -6.31
CA LEU A 346 11.85 -10.26 -6.49
C LEU A 346 11.65 -11.72 -6.04
N VAL A 347 11.00 -11.93 -4.89
CA VAL A 347 10.67 -13.24 -4.31
C VAL A 347 9.15 -13.38 -4.16
N PRO A 348 8.54 -14.55 -4.43
CA PRO A 348 7.09 -14.74 -4.33
C PRO A 348 6.64 -14.91 -2.86
N ILE A 349 6.48 -13.80 -2.15
CA ILE A 349 5.96 -13.77 -0.78
C ILE A 349 4.55 -13.20 -0.74
N PHE A 350 3.68 -13.92 -0.04
CA PHE A 350 2.29 -13.53 0.19
C PHE A 350 2.17 -12.80 1.51
N SER A 351 1.74 -11.54 1.48
CA SER A 351 1.54 -10.70 2.67
C SER A 351 0.09 -10.24 2.78
N GLN A 352 -0.41 -10.06 4.00
CA GLN A 352 -1.81 -9.69 4.21
C GLN A 352 -2.10 -8.25 3.75
N SER A 353 -1.08 -7.40 3.79
CA SER A 353 -1.10 -6.05 3.24
C SER A 353 0.31 -5.62 2.82
N LYS A 354 0.44 -4.49 2.13
CA LYS A 354 1.73 -3.94 1.68
C LYS A 354 1.68 -2.42 1.50
N ILE A 355 2.84 -1.79 1.44
CA ILE A 355 3.00 -0.40 1.00
C ILE A 355 3.21 -0.36 -0.53
N SER A 356 2.88 0.76 -1.20
CA SER A 356 2.90 0.91 -2.66
C SER A 356 4.20 0.46 -3.33
N SER A 357 5.34 0.75 -2.71
CA SER A 357 6.67 0.42 -3.22
C SER A 357 7.09 -1.05 -3.04
N TYR A 358 6.34 -1.84 -2.27
CA TYR A 358 6.70 -3.23 -2.03
C TYR A 358 6.19 -4.11 -3.17
N SER A 359 6.77 -5.29 -3.36
CA SER A 359 6.42 -6.28 -4.39
C SER A 359 5.82 -7.56 -3.82
N ASP A 360 5.49 -7.58 -2.51
CA ASP A 360 4.68 -8.62 -1.89
C ASP A 360 3.37 -8.83 -2.66
N ILE A 361 2.91 -10.08 -2.72
CA ILE A 361 1.63 -10.47 -3.31
C ILE A 361 0.57 -10.40 -2.22
N THR A 362 -0.38 -9.47 -2.31
CA THR A 362 -1.43 -9.39 -1.29
C THR A 362 -2.41 -10.54 -1.40
N TYR A 363 -2.89 -11.03 -0.25
CA TYR A 363 -3.92 -12.07 -0.18
C TYR A 363 -4.96 -11.75 0.90
N PRO A 364 -6.18 -12.33 0.83
CA PRO A 364 -7.17 -12.15 1.87
C PRO A 364 -6.65 -12.56 3.24
N SER A 365 -6.70 -11.64 4.20
CA SER A 365 -6.17 -11.90 5.53
C SER A 365 -6.91 -13.06 6.24
N PRO A 366 -6.20 -14.03 6.81
CA PRO A 366 -6.78 -15.04 7.70
C PRO A 366 -7.48 -14.42 8.92
N TRP A 367 -7.13 -13.17 9.29
CA TRP A 367 -7.78 -12.41 10.36
C TRP A 367 -9.27 -12.20 10.08
N TYR A 368 -9.61 -11.77 8.87
CA TYR A 368 -11.00 -11.59 8.46
C TYR A 368 -11.73 -12.92 8.31
N TYR A 369 -11.06 -13.93 7.74
CA TYR A 369 -11.66 -15.25 7.54
C TYR A 369 -11.99 -15.95 8.87
N ALA A 370 -11.11 -15.82 9.86
CA ALA A 370 -11.30 -16.37 11.20
C ALA A 370 -12.24 -15.54 12.08
N ASP A 371 -12.82 -14.46 11.54
CA ASP A 371 -13.69 -13.51 12.25
C ASP A 371 -13.09 -13.04 13.59
N LYS A 372 -11.80 -12.68 13.58
CA LYS A 372 -11.08 -12.21 14.79
C LYS A 372 -11.65 -10.93 15.38
N VAL A 373 -12.36 -10.16 14.57
CA VAL A 373 -13.19 -9.03 15.01
C VAL A 373 -14.61 -9.30 14.50
N PRO A 374 -15.42 -10.02 15.29
CA PRO A 374 -16.77 -10.39 14.88
C PRO A 374 -17.67 -9.15 14.81
N TYR A 375 -18.59 -9.17 13.84
CA TYR A 375 -19.68 -8.20 13.77
C TYR A 375 -20.94 -8.82 14.39
N ASP A 376 -21.45 -8.18 15.44
CA ASP A 376 -22.71 -8.55 16.08
C ASP A 376 -23.80 -7.52 15.77
N PRO A 377 -24.78 -7.84 14.90
CA PRO A 377 -25.85 -6.91 14.54
C PRO A 377 -26.76 -6.53 15.71
N SER A 378 -26.79 -7.32 16.81
CA SER A 378 -27.55 -6.99 18.02
C SER A 378 -26.94 -5.82 18.81
N LYS A 379 -25.66 -5.53 18.57
CA LYS A 379 -24.91 -4.42 19.17
C LYS A 379 -24.86 -3.19 18.27
N ASP A 380 -25.40 -3.29 17.06
CA ASP A 380 -25.42 -2.21 16.09
C ASP A 380 -26.81 -1.54 16.08
N PRO A 381 -27.01 -0.41 16.77
CA PRO A 381 -28.28 0.31 16.74
C PRO A 381 -28.57 0.90 15.35
N ALA A 382 -29.82 1.30 15.11
CA ALA A 382 -30.18 2.04 13.91
C ALA A 382 -29.43 3.38 13.83
N TRP A 383 -29.16 3.88 12.60
CA TRP A 383 -28.42 5.13 12.36
C TRP A 383 -28.92 6.31 13.19
N SER A 384 -30.25 6.48 13.27
CA SER A 384 -30.88 7.57 14.02
C SER A 384 -30.63 7.51 15.53
N ALA A 385 -30.39 6.32 16.08
CA ALA A 385 -30.13 6.08 17.50
C ALA A 385 -28.65 6.12 17.89
N LYS A 386 -27.74 6.24 16.90
CA LYS A 386 -26.30 6.36 17.14
C LYS A 386 -25.92 7.77 17.62
N LEU A 387 -24.86 7.84 18.40
CA LEU A 387 -24.23 9.09 18.79
C LEU A 387 -23.57 9.74 17.57
N ASP A 388 -23.88 11.02 17.34
CA ASP A 388 -23.37 11.77 16.20
C ASP A 388 -21.96 12.33 16.48
N ARG A 389 -20.99 11.42 16.58
CA ARG A 389 -19.58 11.73 16.85
C ARG A 389 -18.67 10.82 16.06
N LEU A 390 -17.49 11.33 15.70
CA LEU A 390 -16.35 10.56 15.23
C LEU A 390 -15.72 9.79 16.38
N TYR A 391 -15.73 8.47 16.29
CA TYR A 391 -15.22 7.60 17.34
C TYR A 391 -13.98 6.80 16.92
N TRP A 392 -13.02 6.72 17.84
CA TRP A 392 -11.92 5.77 17.77
C TRP A 392 -11.39 5.41 19.17
N ARG A 393 -11.10 4.13 19.36
CA ARG A 393 -10.28 3.61 20.46
C ARG A 393 -9.27 2.62 19.92
N GLY A 394 -8.05 2.68 20.43
CA GLY A 394 -6.99 1.77 20.04
C GLY A 394 -5.71 1.98 20.83
N SER A 395 -4.71 1.18 20.53
CA SER A 395 -3.36 1.31 21.09
C SER A 395 -2.46 2.17 20.21
N THR A 396 -1.31 2.58 20.76
CA THR A 396 -0.22 3.28 20.08
C THR A 396 0.57 2.42 19.07
N THR A 397 -0.02 1.33 18.57
CA THR A 397 0.66 0.49 17.57
C THR A 397 0.88 1.24 16.26
N GLY A 398 1.88 0.84 15.49
CA GLY A 398 2.21 1.45 14.20
C GLY A 398 3.63 1.94 14.05
N GLY A 399 4.41 1.79 15.13
CA GLY A 399 5.86 1.93 15.15
C GLY A 399 6.36 1.76 16.58
N PHE A 400 7.62 1.37 16.73
CA PHE A 400 8.29 1.27 18.02
C PHE A 400 8.88 2.64 18.42
N SER A 401 8.45 3.18 19.56
CA SER A 401 8.97 4.47 20.04
C SER A 401 10.24 4.32 20.89
N ARG A 402 11.22 5.17 20.62
CA ARG A 402 12.42 5.36 21.42
C ARG A 402 12.86 6.82 21.36
N ALA A 403 13.37 7.36 22.47
CA ALA A 403 13.90 8.71 22.54
C ALA A 403 12.92 9.78 21.99
N GLY A 404 11.65 9.68 22.35
CA GLY A 404 10.61 10.64 21.98
C GLY A 404 10.00 10.48 20.59
N GLY A 405 10.35 9.42 19.85
CA GLY A 405 9.91 9.19 18.46
C GLY A 405 8.39 9.15 18.27
N TRP A 406 7.62 8.76 19.29
CA TRP A 406 6.16 8.68 19.27
C TRP A 406 5.47 9.97 18.83
N ARG A 407 6.09 11.14 19.03
CA ARG A 407 5.56 12.46 18.59
C ARG A 407 5.35 12.54 17.08
N HIS A 408 6.01 11.65 16.35
CA HIS A 408 6.02 11.63 14.91
C HIS A 408 5.24 10.45 14.32
N GLN A 409 4.78 9.51 15.15
CA GLN A 409 4.04 8.34 14.68
C GLN A 409 2.60 8.70 14.32
N HIS A 410 2.06 8.03 13.30
CA HIS A 410 0.83 8.46 12.64
C HIS A 410 -0.40 8.44 13.56
N ARG A 411 -0.59 7.42 14.41
CA ARG A 411 -1.74 7.38 15.32
C ARG A 411 -1.69 8.49 16.34
N GLN A 412 -0.51 8.76 16.89
CA GLN A 412 -0.26 9.82 17.85
C GLN A 412 -0.55 11.18 17.22
N ARG A 413 -0.11 11.40 15.98
CA ARG A 413 -0.40 12.62 15.23
C ARG A 413 -1.89 12.81 14.97
N VAL A 414 -2.62 11.76 14.58
CA VAL A 414 -4.07 11.83 14.36
C VAL A 414 -4.82 12.13 15.65
N VAL A 415 -4.53 11.40 16.74
CA VAL A 415 -5.16 11.62 18.05
C VAL A 415 -4.83 13.00 18.60
N GLN A 416 -3.56 13.42 18.51
CA GLN A 416 -3.13 14.77 18.92
C GLN A 416 -3.86 15.84 18.11
N LYS A 417 -3.91 15.71 16.79
CA LYS A 417 -4.58 16.68 15.92
C LYS A 417 -6.05 16.80 16.28
N ILE A 418 -6.80 15.71 16.31
CA ILE A 418 -8.24 15.76 16.57
C ILE A 418 -8.57 16.41 17.93
N ASN A 419 -7.70 16.27 18.93
CA ASN A 419 -7.90 16.81 20.28
C ASN A 419 -7.16 18.13 20.57
N ALA A 420 -6.41 18.70 19.62
CA ALA A 420 -5.63 19.92 19.85
C ALA A 420 -6.53 21.17 20.03
N PRO A 421 -6.14 22.13 20.89
CA PRO A 421 -6.89 23.37 21.12
C PRO A 421 -6.55 24.48 20.10
N ASP A 422 -6.27 24.12 18.86
CA ASP A 422 -5.89 25.00 17.74
C ASP A 422 -7.09 25.27 16.79
N LEU A 423 -6.81 25.79 15.60
CA LEU A 423 -7.82 26.05 14.57
C LEU A 423 -8.01 24.85 13.64
N ALA A 424 -9.23 24.62 13.18
CA ALA A 424 -9.57 23.68 12.13
C ALA A 424 -10.12 24.43 10.91
N LYS A 425 -9.99 23.81 9.73
CA LYS A 425 -10.58 24.32 8.49
C LYS A 425 -11.98 23.75 8.32
N ILE A 426 -12.89 24.59 7.87
CA ILE A 426 -14.26 24.24 7.45
C ILE A 426 -14.59 24.93 6.14
N LEU A 427 -15.61 24.44 5.45
CA LEU A 427 -16.20 25.11 4.30
C LEU A 427 -17.44 25.90 4.70
N THR A 428 -17.59 27.09 4.13
CA THR A 428 -18.82 27.89 4.26
C THR A 428 -19.26 28.36 2.88
N PRO A 429 -20.58 28.44 2.61
CA PRO A 429 -21.07 29.04 1.38
C PRO A 429 -20.52 30.45 1.22
N THR A 430 -20.01 30.78 0.03
CA THR A 430 -19.68 32.16 -0.32
C THR A 430 -20.97 32.97 -0.27
N LEU A 431 -21.01 33.98 0.60
CA LEU A 431 -22.10 34.95 0.60
C LEU A 431 -21.91 35.91 -0.58
N PRO A 432 -22.97 36.32 -1.29
CA PRO A 432 -22.87 37.37 -2.29
C PRO A 432 -22.29 38.64 -1.66
N ASP A 433 -21.44 39.34 -2.40
CA ASP A 433 -20.89 40.63 -1.97
C ASP A 433 -22.04 41.62 -1.75
N PRO A 434 -22.22 42.21 -0.55
CA PRO A 434 -23.26 43.19 -0.28
C PRO A 434 -23.19 44.42 -1.20
N GLN A 435 -22.05 44.67 -1.87
CA GLN A 435 -21.85 45.79 -2.79
C GLN A 435 -22.18 45.44 -4.25
N GLN A 436 -22.47 44.18 -4.57
CA GLN A 436 -22.95 43.73 -5.87
C GLN A 436 -24.45 43.41 -5.79
N GLU A 437 -25.28 44.43 -5.53
CA GLU A 437 -26.71 44.36 -5.84
C GLU A 437 -26.87 44.46 -7.36
N GLU A 438 -26.68 43.33 -8.06
CA GLU A 438 -27.21 43.22 -9.43
C GLU A 438 -28.74 43.37 -9.37
N GLN A 439 -29.27 44.24 -10.22
CA GLN A 439 -30.68 44.67 -10.22
C GLN A 439 -31.69 43.57 -10.58
N GLN A 440 -31.26 42.32 -10.70
CA GLN A 440 -32.08 41.12 -10.78
C GLN A 440 -31.23 39.91 -10.35
N PRO A 441 -31.60 39.17 -9.29
CA PRO A 441 -30.93 37.91 -9.02
C PRO A 441 -31.20 36.94 -10.18
N PRO A 442 -30.17 36.29 -10.74
CA PRO A 442 -30.36 35.17 -11.66
C PRO A 442 -31.25 34.09 -11.02
N PRO A 443 -31.98 33.29 -11.82
CA PRO A 443 -32.81 32.21 -11.29
C PRO A 443 -31.98 31.29 -10.36
N PRO A 444 -32.57 30.77 -9.25
CA PRO A 444 -31.86 29.98 -8.24
C PRO A 444 -31.16 28.72 -8.76
N GLU A 445 -31.50 28.28 -9.97
CA GLU A 445 -31.02 27.04 -10.58
C GLU A 445 -29.68 27.20 -11.34
N GLU A 446 -29.15 28.42 -11.51
CA GLU A 446 -27.97 28.67 -12.37
C GLU A 446 -26.73 29.24 -11.65
N GLN A 447 -26.78 29.49 -10.33
CA GLN A 447 -25.60 29.96 -9.60
C GLN A 447 -24.89 28.81 -8.90
N PRO A 448 -23.71 28.38 -9.40
CA PRO A 448 -22.92 27.38 -8.70
C PRO A 448 -22.57 27.89 -7.30
N GLN A 449 -23.06 27.21 -6.26
CA GLN A 449 -22.72 27.55 -4.88
C GLN A 449 -21.21 27.42 -4.70
N GLN A 450 -20.54 28.55 -4.53
CA GLN A 450 -19.11 28.57 -4.21
C GLN A 450 -18.92 28.32 -2.71
N TRP A 451 -17.83 27.63 -2.37
CA TRP A 451 -17.45 27.32 -1.00
C TRP A 451 -16.11 27.97 -0.70
N THR A 452 -15.99 28.59 0.47
CA THR A 452 -14.76 29.24 0.94
C THR A 452 -14.29 28.60 2.24
N VAL A 453 -12.97 28.52 2.40
CA VAL A 453 -12.37 28.01 3.63
C VAL A 453 -12.44 29.04 4.73
N ARG A 454 -12.92 28.62 5.89
CA ARG A 454 -12.87 29.38 7.13
C ARG A 454 -12.11 28.61 8.20
N HIS A 455 -11.39 29.34 9.03
CA HIS A 455 -10.72 28.80 10.21
C HIS A 455 -11.63 28.97 11.43
N VAL A 456 -11.85 27.89 12.17
CA VAL A 456 -12.67 27.87 13.39
C VAL A 456 -11.91 27.23 14.55
N PRO A 457 -12.14 27.65 15.80
CA PRO A 457 -11.54 26.98 16.95
C PRO A 457 -12.02 25.53 17.04
N ARG A 458 -11.08 24.57 17.03
CA ARG A 458 -11.41 23.13 17.08
C ARG A 458 -12.17 22.75 18.35
N ARG A 459 -11.90 23.43 19.46
CA ARG A 459 -12.59 23.26 20.75
C ARG A 459 -14.10 23.50 20.68
N ASP A 460 -14.57 24.37 19.77
CA ASP A 460 -15.99 24.70 19.62
C ASP A 460 -16.75 23.51 19.01
N HIS A 461 -16.02 22.54 18.43
CA HIS A 461 -16.52 21.31 17.82
C HIS A 461 -16.13 20.05 18.61
N ALA A 462 -15.62 20.17 19.84
CA ALA A 462 -15.19 19.02 20.65
C ALA A 462 -16.31 17.99 20.92
N ALA A 463 -17.58 18.43 20.85
CA ALA A 463 -18.73 17.53 20.99
C ALA A 463 -18.90 16.55 19.82
N LEU A 464 -18.25 16.78 18.68
CA LEU A 464 -18.30 15.92 17.48
C LEU A 464 -17.26 14.79 17.51
N THR A 465 -16.39 14.73 18.51
CA THR A 465 -15.28 13.76 18.52
C THR A 465 -15.19 12.97 19.82
N ASP A 466 -14.78 11.72 19.67
CA ASP A 466 -14.45 10.82 20.75
C ASP A 466 -13.33 9.88 20.30
N VAL A 467 -12.13 10.44 20.12
CA VAL A 467 -10.95 9.77 19.55
C VAL A 467 -9.81 9.79 20.55
N TYR A 468 -9.51 8.63 21.16
CA TYR A 468 -8.51 8.52 22.23
C TYR A 468 -7.78 7.18 22.20
N PHE A 469 -6.57 7.15 22.74
CA PHE A 469 -5.91 5.89 23.06
C PHE A 469 -6.60 5.20 24.23
N SER A 470 -6.65 3.87 24.18
CA SER A 470 -7.05 3.01 25.30
C SER A 470 -5.89 2.21 25.89
N HIS A 471 -4.74 2.18 25.20
CA HIS A 471 -3.53 1.50 25.66
C HIS A 471 -2.29 2.14 25.04
N ILE A 472 -1.22 2.24 25.82
CA ILE A 472 0.10 2.69 25.36
C ILE A 472 1.04 1.47 25.39
N GLY A 473 1.76 1.24 24.30
CA GLY A 473 2.71 0.14 24.15
C GLY A 473 3.59 0.32 22.91
N GLN A 474 4.47 -0.66 22.63
CA GLN A 474 5.50 -0.61 21.59
C GLN A 474 6.43 0.60 21.75
N CYS A 475 6.95 0.80 22.96
CA CYS A 475 7.83 1.89 23.30
C CYS A 475 8.87 1.44 24.34
N ASP A 476 10.02 2.10 24.35
CA ASP A 476 10.90 2.05 25.51
C ASP A 476 10.17 2.64 26.74
N PRO A 477 10.48 2.20 27.98
CA PRO A 477 9.72 2.58 29.17
C PRO A 477 9.49 4.10 29.33
N GLY A 478 10.54 4.91 29.17
CA GLY A 478 10.41 6.37 29.30
C GLY A 478 9.53 7.03 28.24
N ASP A 479 9.46 6.45 27.03
CA ASP A 479 8.56 6.94 25.98
C ASP A 479 7.11 6.51 26.25
N CYS A 480 6.90 5.35 26.88
CA CYS A 480 5.57 4.93 27.32
C CYS A 480 5.06 5.85 28.44
N ASP A 481 5.90 6.14 29.43
CA ASP A 481 5.56 7.05 30.54
C ASP A 481 5.23 8.45 30.03
N ALA A 482 6.05 9.00 29.12
CA ALA A 482 5.81 10.30 28.50
C ALA A 482 4.50 10.34 27.69
N GLN A 483 4.13 9.26 27.02
CA GLN A 483 2.84 9.18 26.31
C GLN A 483 1.66 9.09 27.26
N HIS A 484 1.78 8.39 28.39
CA HIS A 484 0.77 8.37 29.43
C HIS A 484 0.51 9.74 30.06
N GLU A 485 1.56 10.55 30.20
CA GLU A 485 1.44 11.93 30.69
C GLU A 485 0.86 12.87 29.62
N PHE A 486 1.25 12.71 28.36
CA PHE A 486 0.83 13.61 27.28
C PHE A 486 -0.59 13.35 26.78
N PHE A 487 -1.00 12.08 26.61
CA PHE A 487 -2.30 11.73 26.04
C PHE A 487 -3.34 11.47 27.11
N ALA A 488 -4.58 11.92 26.87
CA ALA A 488 -5.74 11.49 27.63
C ALA A 488 -6.11 10.04 27.29
N VAL A 489 -5.49 9.08 27.99
CA VAL A 489 -5.78 7.65 27.82
C VAL A 489 -7.12 7.32 28.46
N LYS A 490 -8.04 6.70 27.70
CA LYS A 490 -9.36 6.26 28.16
C LYS A 490 -9.35 4.79 28.52
N ALA A 491 -10.39 4.35 29.24
CA ALA A 491 -10.59 2.94 29.52
C ALA A 491 -10.68 2.11 28.22
N TYR A 492 -10.33 0.84 28.33
CA TYR A 492 -10.54 -0.12 27.26
C TYR A 492 -12.01 -0.09 26.81
N ALA A 493 -12.21 -0.07 25.49
CA ALA A 493 -13.51 -0.21 24.87
C ALA A 493 -13.49 -1.46 24.00
N ALA A 494 -14.48 -2.32 24.18
CA ALA A 494 -14.67 -3.47 23.33
C ALA A 494 -14.98 -3.03 21.89
N GLN A 495 -14.71 -3.88 20.90
CA GLN A 495 -14.79 -3.51 19.48
C GLN A 495 -16.19 -3.04 19.08
N GLU A 496 -17.23 -3.67 19.64
CA GLU A 496 -18.63 -3.33 19.45
C GLU A 496 -19.01 -1.94 19.96
N SER A 497 -18.19 -1.31 20.82
CA SER A 497 -18.45 0.05 21.29
C SER A 497 -18.48 1.06 20.14
N ALA A 498 -17.69 0.82 19.09
CA ALA A 498 -17.68 1.66 17.90
C ALA A 498 -19.05 1.69 17.17
N LEU A 499 -19.83 0.61 17.29
CA LEU A 499 -21.13 0.48 16.62
C LEU A 499 -22.17 1.46 17.19
N GLY A 500 -21.94 2.04 18.37
CA GLY A 500 -22.81 3.07 18.95
C GLY A 500 -22.69 4.45 18.28
N PHE A 501 -21.74 4.65 17.38
CA PHE A 501 -21.38 5.96 16.82
C PHE A 501 -21.67 6.04 15.33
N ARG A 502 -22.16 7.20 14.85
CA ARG A 502 -22.43 7.43 13.43
C ARG A 502 -21.16 7.42 12.59
N HIS A 503 -20.08 7.97 13.12
CA HIS A 503 -18.82 8.13 12.39
C HIS A 503 -17.74 7.31 13.09
N VAL A 504 -17.11 6.38 12.37
CA VAL A 504 -16.08 5.50 12.95
C VAL A 504 -14.79 5.58 12.15
N LEU A 505 -13.69 5.80 12.84
CA LEU A 505 -12.38 5.93 12.21
C LEU A 505 -11.68 4.57 12.16
N ASP A 506 -11.08 4.24 11.02
CA ASP A 506 -10.19 3.11 10.80
C ASP A 506 -8.78 3.64 10.50
N LEU A 507 -7.80 3.20 11.30
CA LEU A 507 -6.41 3.64 11.22
C LEU A 507 -5.49 2.43 11.10
N ASP A 508 -4.55 2.49 10.17
CA ASP A 508 -3.42 1.55 10.13
C ASP A 508 -2.71 1.48 11.49
N GLY A 509 -2.21 0.29 11.81
CA GLY A 509 -1.33 0.01 12.95
C GLY A 509 0.08 -0.29 12.42
N ASN A 510 0.67 -1.41 12.86
CA ASN A 510 1.93 -1.90 12.26
C ASN A 510 1.78 -2.13 10.76
N ALA A 511 0.57 -2.52 10.34
CA ALA A 511 0.12 -2.64 8.96
C ALA A 511 -1.39 -2.32 8.90
N PHE A 512 -2.16 -2.98 8.03
CA PHE A 512 -3.61 -2.79 7.93
C PHE A 512 -4.36 -2.99 9.26
N SER A 513 -5.54 -2.36 9.37
CA SER A 513 -6.45 -2.54 10.51
C SER A 513 -7.41 -3.70 10.32
N GLY A 514 -7.23 -4.77 11.08
CA GLY A 514 -8.12 -5.94 11.07
C GLY A 514 -9.56 -5.69 11.56
N ARG A 515 -9.93 -4.45 11.91
CA ARG A 515 -11.29 -4.05 12.31
C ARG A 515 -12.16 -3.62 11.14
N PHE A 516 -11.54 -3.29 10.00
CA PHE A 516 -12.18 -2.59 8.91
C PHE A 516 -13.48 -3.25 8.43
N TYR A 517 -13.50 -4.58 8.30
CA TYR A 517 -14.71 -5.31 7.85
C TYR A 517 -15.84 -5.33 8.88
N ALA A 518 -15.56 -5.30 10.18
CA ALA A 518 -16.61 -5.18 11.18
C ALA A 518 -17.23 -3.77 11.15
N LEU A 519 -16.39 -2.74 10.95
CA LEU A 519 -16.84 -1.36 10.80
C LEU A 519 -17.66 -1.17 9.52
N LEU A 520 -17.23 -1.70 8.37
CA LEU A 520 -17.99 -1.61 7.12
C LEU A 520 -19.33 -2.34 7.15
N ARG A 521 -19.45 -3.42 7.93
CA ARG A 521 -20.71 -4.15 8.12
C ARG A 521 -21.69 -3.41 9.03
N SER A 522 -21.21 -2.45 9.81
CA SER A 522 -22.04 -1.67 10.72
C SER A 522 -22.89 -0.66 9.95
N ARG A 523 -23.95 -0.17 10.59
CA ARG A 523 -24.71 0.98 10.10
C ARG A 523 -24.00 2.31 10.41
N SER A 524 -22.68 2.36 10.45
CA SER A 524 -21.89 3.58 10.68
C SER A 524 -21.17 4.00 9.40
N LEU A 525 -20.85 5.29 9.29
CA LEU A 525 -20.01 5.84 8.24
C LEU A 525 -18.55 5.65 8.63
N VAL A 526 -17.82 4.87 7.82
CA VAL A 526 -16.41 4.55 8.07
C VAL A 526 -15.51 5.59 7.43
N TYR A 527 -14.63 6.19 8.22
CA TYR A 527 -13.55 7.07 7.78
C TYR A 527 -12.27 6.24 7.78
N LYS A 528 -11.56 6.17 6.65
CA LYS A 528 -10.34 5.36 6.54
C LYS A 528 -9.13 6.24 6.31
N TRP A 529 -8.13 6.07 7.17
CA TRP A 529 -6.82 6.64 7.02
C TRP A 529 -5.82 5.49 6.98
N ALA A 530 -5.27 5.21 5.80
CA ALA A 530 -4.42 4.05 5.57
C ALA A 530 -3.45 4.28 4.40
N VAL A 531 -2.21 3.83 4.59
CA VAL A 531 -1.15 3.73 3.57
C VAL A 531 -0.99 2.28 3.12
N PHE A 532 -1.27 1.32 4.01
CA PHE A 532 -1.23 -0.09 3.66
C PHE A 532 -2.39 -0.47 2.73
N ARG A 533 -2.04 -1.15 1.64
CA ARG A 533 -2.96 -1.68 0.64
C ARG A 533 -3.25 -3.15 0.93
N GLU A 534 -4.51 -3.52 0.86
CA GLU A 534 -5.03 -4.88 1.06
C GLU A 534 -5.55 -5.46 -0.26
N TRP A 535 -5.85 -6.76 -0.29
CA TRP A 535 -6.31 -7.46 -1.51
C TRP A 535 -7.61 -6.89 -2.13
N HIS A 536 -8.48 -6.31 -1.31
CA HIS A 536 -9.78 -5.78 -1.73
C HIS A 536 -9.72 -4.34 -2.27
N TYR A 537 -8.51 -3.87 -2.58
CA TYR A 537 -8.23 -2.52 -3.08
C TYR A 537 -9.13 -2.15 -4.28
N GLU A 538 -9.25 -3.06 -5.23
CA GLU A 538 -10.09 -2.86 -6.42
C GLU A 538 -11.57 -3.17 -6.20
N TRP A 539 -12.00 -3.52 -4.98
CA TRP A 539 -13.40 -3.89 -4.68
C TRP A 539 -14.10 -2.81 -3.87
N LEU A 540 -13.42 -2.27 -2.86
CA LEU A 540 -13.94 -1.21 -2.01
C LEU A 540 -13.53 0.15 -2.55
N ARG A 541 -14.51 0.92 -3.02
CA ARG A 541 -14.32 2.26 -3.58
C ARG A 541 -14.44 3.35 -2.49
N PRO A 542 -13.44 4.25 -2.36
CA PRO A 542 -13.58 5.48 -1.59
C PRO A 542 -14.78 6.30 -2.06
N TRP A 543 -15.41 7.05 -1.16
CA TRP A 543 -16.64 7.85 -1.35
C TRP A 543 -17.91 7.05 -1.69
N VAL A 544 -17.79 5.76 -2.01
CA VAL A 544 -18.94 4.83 -2.14
C VAL A 544 -19.11 3.99 -0.88
N HIS A 545 -18.02 3.38 -0.40
CA HIS A 545 -18.08 2.43 0.73
C HIS A 545 -17.48 3.00 2.03
N PHE A 546 -16.61 4.01 1.93
CA PHE A 546 -15.97 4.66 3.07
C PHE A 546 -15.49 6.07 2.69
N VAL A 547 -15.32 6.95 3.66
CA VAL A 547 -14.75 8.28 3.49
C VAL A 547 -13.21 8.20 3.60
N PRO A 548 -12.45 8.46 2.54
CA PRO A 548 -11.00 8.49 2.61
C PRO A 548 -10.50 9.75 3.32
N MET A 549 -9.55 9.59 4.23
CA MET A 549 -8.85 10.69 4.88
C MET A 549 -7.43 10.88 4.31
N SER A 550 -7.01 12.13 4.20
CA SER A 550 -5.68 12.51 3.74
C SER A 550 -4.63 12.32 4.84
N LEU A 551 -3.37 12.18 4.45
CA LEU A 551 -2.24 12.10 5.38
C LEU A 551 -2.10 13.34 6.28
N ARG A 552 -2.59 14.49 5.80
CA ARG A 552 -2.58 15.74 6.56
C ARG A 552 -3.74 15.82 7.54
N GLY A 553 -4.89 15.24 7.19
CA GLY A 553 -6.13 15.29 7.96
C GLY A 553 -6.55 16.73 8.23
N GLU A 554 -6.58 17.61 7.23
CA GLU A 554 -7.16 18.96 7.37
C GLU A 554 -8.68 18.93 7.15
N GLU A 555 -9.15 17.93 6.42
CA GLU A 555 -10.52 17.74 5.99
C GLU A 555 -11.43 17.04 7.01
N TRP A 556 -10.88 16.47 8.08
CA TRP A 556 -11.62 15.57 8.96
C TRP A 556 -12.85 16.23 9.60
N LEU A 557 -12.73 17.49 10.02
CA LEU A 557 -13.82 18.19 10.71
C LEU A 557 -14.96 18.48 9.75
N GLU A 558 -14.64 18.97 8.55
CA GLU A 558 -15.63 19.21 7.50
C GLU A 558 -16.30 17.91 7.03
N ALA A 559 -15.56 16.80 7.01
CA ALA A 559 -16.11 15.53 6.60
C ALA A 559 -17.08 14.93 7.64
N VAL A 560 -17.01 15.36 8.91
CA VAL A 560 -17.88 14.88 10.01
C VAL A 560 -19.05 15.83 10.29
N ARG A 561 -18.83 17.13 10.18
CA ARG A 561 -19.81 18.19 10.43
C ARG A 561 -20.84 18.28 9.30
#